data_AF-Q2BAJ0-F1
#
_entry.id   AF-Q2BAJ0-F1
#
_cell.length_a   1.000
_cell.length_b   1.000
_cell.length_c   1.000
_cell.angle_alpha   90.00
_cell.angle_beta   90.00
_cell.angle_gamma   90.00
#
_symmetry.space_group_name_H-M   'P 1'
#
loop_
_entity.id
_entity.type
_entity.pdbx_description
1 polymer ?
#
loop_
_entity_poly.entity_id
_entity_poly.type
_entity_poly.pdbx_seq_one_letter_code
_entity_poly.pdbx_strand_id
1 'polypeptide(L)' 'MISLKGDSNIKKGVINLPEDKKEPTMAPGIDDSDELNQDASAQERQKGEYTNVTALVLDEADPS' A
#
# COMPACT_ATOMS: atom_id res chain seq x y z
N MET A 1 34.69 -9.56 47.39
CA MET A 1 33.49 -9.46 46.52
C MET A 1 33.70 -8.28 45.61
N ILE A 2 33.83 -8.49 44.30
CA ILE A 2 34.03 -7.44 43.31
C ILE A 2 32.67 -7.19 42.66
N SER A 3 32.06 -6.04 42.93
CA SER A 3 30.82 -5.62 42.26
C SER A 3 31.15 -5.18 40.84
N LEU A 4 30.78 -5.98 39.86
CA LEU A 4 30.78 -5.59 38.46
C LEU A 4 29.55 -4.73 38.21
N LYS A 5 29.74 -3.41 38.10
CA LYS A 5 28.71 -2.51 37.60
C LYS A 5 28.63 -2.74 36.09
N GLY A 6 27.52 -3.31 35.64
CA GLY A 6 27.29 -3.59 34.22
C GLY A 6 27.06 -2.27 33.48
N ASP A 7 28.09 -1.81 32.76
CA ASP A 7 27.95 -0.70 31.82
C ASP A 7 27.30 -1.24 30.54
N SER A 8 25.97 -1.25 30.50
CA SER A 8 25.18 -1.57 29.31
C SER A 8 25.24 -0.42 28.30
N ASN A 9 26.41 -0.22 27.67
CA ASN A 9 26.56 0.60 26.47
C ASN A 9 26.09 -0.16 25.23
N ILE A 10 24.78 -0.40 25.13
CA ILE A 10 24.18 -0.74 23.84
C ILE A 10 24.04 0.58 23.07
N LYS A 11 25.01 0.90 22.23
CA LYS A 11 24.81 1.88 21.15
C LYS A 11 23.71 1.31 20.27
N LYS A 12 22.45 1.68 20.53
CA LYS A 12 21.36 1.49 19.57
C LYS A 12 21.82 2.21 18.31
N GLY A 13 22.18 1.43 17.29
CA GLY A 13 22.50 1.97 15.98
C GLY A 13 21.35 2.87 15.57
N VAL A 14 21.63 4.17 15.47
CA VAL A 14 20.72 5.14 14.89
C VAL A 14 20.59 4.77 13.41
N ILE A 15 19.58 3.94 13.10
CA ILE A 15 19.07 3.88 11.74
C ILE A 15 18.46 5.24 11.46
N ASN A 16 19.11 6.03 10.61
CA ASN A 16 18.57 7.30 10.15
C ASN A 16 17.47 6.97 9.14
N LEU A 17 16.29 6.59 9.65
CA LEU A 17 15.08 6.46 8.82
C LEU A 17 14.62 7.88 8.51
N PRO A 18 14.55 8.31 7.24
CA PRO A 18 14.12 9.67 6.91
C PRO A 18 12.76 9.95 7.56
N GLU A 19 12.62 11.11 8.22
CA GLU A 19 11.43 11.54 8.96
C GLU A 19 10.22 11.87 8.07
N ASP A 20 10.07 11.22 6.91
CA ASP A 20 8.80 11.22 6.19
C ASP A 20 7.89 10.14 6.78
N LYS A 21 7.54 10.29 8.06
CA LYS A 21 6.44 9.51 8.65
C LYS A 21 5.13 10.03 8.07
N LYS A 22 4.82 9.65 6.83
CA LYS A 22 3.43 9.67 6.37
C LYS A 22 2.67 8.76 7.33
N GLU A 23 1.69 9.32 8.02
CA GLU A 23 0.72 8.54 8.78
C GLU A 23 0.23 7.38 7.89
N PRO A 24 0.05 6.16 8.43
CA PRO A 24 -0.47 5.06 7.63
C PRO A 24 -1.84 5.46 7.07
N THR A 25 -1.89 5.66 5.76
CA THR A 25 -3.13 5.91 5.01
C THR A 25 -3.63 4.62 4.41
N MET A 26 -4.95 4.49 4.25
CA MET A 26 -5.51 3.39 3.45
C MET A 26 -4.98 3.45 2.03
N ALA A 27 -4.77 2.28 1.41
CA ALA A 27 -4.49 2.25 -0.02
C ALA A 27 -5.76 2.67 -0.79
N PRO A 28 -5.61 3.44 -1.88
CA PRO A 28 -6.72 3.71 -2.79
C PRO A 28 -7.38 2.38 -3.23
N GLY A 29 -8.71 2.38 -3.37
CA GLY A 29 -9.50 1.20 -3.74
C GLY A 29 -9.75 0.17 -2.63
N ILE A 30 -9.27 0.39 -1.39
CA ILE A 30 -9.64 -0.45 -0.23
C ILE A 30 -11.00 -0.06 0.36
N ASP A 31 -11.36 1.23 0.29
CA ASP A 31 -12.54 1.77 0.98
C ASP A 31 -13.79 1.83 0.08
N ASP A 32 -13.63 1.80 -1.24
CA ASP A 32 -14.76 1.81 -2.19
C ASP A 32 -14.46 0.99 -3.45
N SER A 33 -15.36 0.04 -3.76
CA SER A 33 -15.40 -0.71 -5.01
C SER A 33 -15.54 0.19 -6.25
N ASP A 34 -16.03 1.41 -6.10
CA ASP A 34 -16.22 2.34 -7.20
C ASP A 34 -14.89 2.89 -7.74
N GLU A 35 -13.83 3.01 -6.92
CA GLU A 35 -12.52 3.49 -7.37
C GLU A 35 -11.82 2.53 -8.33
N LEU A 36 -12.01 1.21 -8.16
CA LEU A 36 -11.39 0.19 -9.00
C LEU A 36 -11.99 0.10 -10.42
N ASN A 37 -13.22 0.60 -10.58
CA ASN A 37 -13.93 0.60 -11.86
C ASN A 37 -13.79 1.93 -12.62
N GLN A 38 -12.97 2.87 -12.11
CA GLN A 38 -12.75 4.14 -12.79
C GLN A 38 -11.84 3.98 -14.00
N ASP A 39 -12.25 4.56 -15.12
CA ASP A 39 -11.42 4.67 -16.31
C ASP A 39 -10.30 5.69 -16.08
N ALA A 40 -9.09 5.34 -16.52
CA ALA A 40 -7.96 6.27 -16.51
C ALA A 40 -8.18 7.45 -17.46
N SER A 41 -7.84 8.65 -17.00
CA SER A 41 -7.89 9.87 -17.81
C SER A 41 -6.93 9.80 -19.00
N ALA A 42 -7.10 10.70 -19.98
CA ALA A 42 -6.21 10.75 -21.15
C ALA A 42 -4.74 11.02 -20.76
N GLN A 43 -4.53 11.88 -19.76
CA GLN A 43 -3.20 12.25 -19.26
C GLN A 43 -2.53 11.08 -18.55
N GLU A 44 -3.26 10.32 -17.74
CA GLU A 44 -2.74 9.11 -17.05
C GLU A 44 -2.37 8.03 -18.07
N ARG A 45 -3.21 7.81 -19.09
CA ARG A 45 -2.90 6.90 -20.20
C ARG A 45 -1.65 7.32 -20.96
N GLN A 46 -1.45 8.62 -21.19
CA GLN A 46 -0.25 9.13 -21.85
C GLN A 46 1.02 8.89 -21.01
N LYS A 47 0.91 8.96 -19.68
CA LYS A 47 2.02 8.69 -18.75
C LYS A 47 2.25 7.21 -18.45
N GLY A 48 1.33 6.33 -18.85
CA GLY A 48 1.38 4.91 -18.51
C GLY A 48 0.91 4.59 -17.09
N GLU A 49 0.19 5.52 -16.45
CA GLU A 49 -0.32 5.41 -15.09
C GLU A 49 -1.71 4.72 -15.09
N TYR A 50 -1.81 3.54 -15.70
CA TYR A 50 -3.06 2.77 -15.77
C TYR A 50 -2.78 1.26 -15.79
N THR A 51 -3.79 0.48 -15.41
CA THR A 51 -3.76 -0.99 -15.51
C THR A 51 -4.85 -1.44 -16.47
N ASN A 52 -4.55 -2.44 -17.31
CA ASN A 52 -5.54 -3.04 -18.19
C ASN A 52 -6.17 -4.25 -17.49
N VAL A 53 -7.48 -4.21 -17.30
CA VAL A 53 -8.26 -5.26 -16.64
C VAL A 53 -9.31 -5.81 -17.60
N THR A 54 -9.58 -7.12 -17.52
CA THR A 54 -10.62 -7.78 -18.31
C THR A 54 -11.68 -8.31 -17.36
N ALA A 55 -12.93 -7.85 -17.52
CA ALA A 55 -14.07 -8.33 -16.74
C ALA A 55 -14.73 -9.53 -17.43
N LEU A 56 -14.94 -10.61 -16.68
CA LEU A 56 -15.78 -11.73 -17.09
C LEU A 56 -17.19 -11.50 -16.54
N VAL A 57 -18.18 -11.39 -17.42
CA VAL A 57 -19.60 -11.29 -17.05
C VAL A 57 -20.29 -12.56 -17.53
N LEU A 58 -20.90 -13.31 -16.61
CA LEU A 58 -21.69 -14.49 -16.91
C LEU A 58 -23.18 -14.12 -16.90
N ASP A 59 -23.87 -14.36 -18.01
CA ASP A 59 -25.34 -14.24 -18.08
C ASP A 59 -25.92 -15.60 -17.70
N GLU A 60 -26.45 -15.73 -16.47
CA GLU A 60 -27.13 -16.95 -16.04
C GLU A 60 -28.44 -17.07 -16.83
N ALA A 61 -28.43 -17.91 -17.88
CA ALA A 61 -29.66 -18.36 -18.51
C ALA A 61 -30.39 -19.29 -17.53
N ASP A 62 -31.32 -18.76 -16.74
CA ASP A 62 -32.20 -19.55 -15.88
C ASP A 62 -33.03 -20.50 -16.75
N PRO A 63 -32.81 -21.83 -16.70
CA PRO A 63 -33.63 -22.78 -17.41
C PRO A 63 -34.89 -23.02 -16.56
N SER A 64 -35.90 -22.19 -16.79
CA SER A 64 -37.26 -22.34 -16.23
C SER A 64 -37.88 -23.70 -16.51
#